data_AF-A0A0M4M843-F1
#
_entry.id   AF-A0A0M4M843-F1
#
_cell.length_a   1.000
_cell.length_b   1.000
_cell.length_c   1.000
_cell.angle_alpha   90.00
_cell.angle_beta   90.00
_cell.angle_gamma   90.00
#
_symmetry.space_group_name_H-M   'P 1'
#
loop_
_entity.id
_entity.type
_entity.pdbx_description
1 polymer ?
#
loop_
_entity_poly.entity_id
_entity_poly.type
_entity_poly.pdbx_seq_one_letter_code
_entity_poly.pdbx_strand_id
1 'polypeptide(L)'
;MNPMIRPSVASAPLVIWSVLIGLCALYIVPATIANWPAPPWLITIATLFVVIFAVLALRWVLKVRRARVWDVNAQRMWQQFEDVRLAGGTTTEVTVLSVQEVQPTGAWATINWSQFGYTQPAWIEGKGGTYWPGSVILITPDPGQVHIGQPWPPTYRIAESDCRAIAPMVDW
;
A
#
# COMPACT_ATOMS: atom_id res chain seq x y z
N MET A 1 -1.81 4.91 -9.16
CA MET A 1 -1.58 4.84 -7.70
C MET A 1 -1.11 3.43 -7.43
N ASN A 2 0.08 3.24 -6.83
CA ASN A 2 0.65 1.91 -6.61
C ASN A 2 -0.30 1.09 -5.71
N PRO A 3 -0.91 0.00 -6.22
CA PRO A 3 -1.83 -0.81 -5.44
C PRO A 3 -1.10 -1.63 -4.36
N MET A 4 0.23 -1.73 -4.42
CA MET A 4 1.04 -2.50 -3.47
C MET A 4 1.43 -1.71 -2.22
N ILE A 5 1.21 -0.39 -2.20
CA ILE A 5 1.51 0.46 -1.03
C ILE A 5 0.23 0.69 -0.24
N ARG A 6 0.28 0.40 1.07
CA ARG A 6 -0.83 0.66 1.99
C ARG A 6 -1.15 2.17 2.03
N PRO A 7 -2.41 2.58 1.78
CA PRO A 7 -2.77 3.98 1.86
C PRO A 7 -2.65 4.49 3.31
N SER A 8 -1.92 5.57 3.51
CA SER A 8 -1.79 6.21 4.83
C SER A 8 -3.15 6.73 5.33
N VAL A 9 -3.63 6.12 6.41
CA VAL A 9 -4.93 6.45 7.03
C VAL A 9 -4.82 7.72 7.87
N ALA A 10 -3.73 7.87 8.61
CA ALA A 10 -3.48 8.99 9.51
C ALA A 10 -2.29 9.82 9.02
N SER A 11 -2.58 11.04 8.58
CA SER A 11 -1.56 12.08 8.43
C SER A 11 -1.59 12.94 9.68
N ALA A 12 -0.45 13.12 10.36
CA ALA A 12 -0.30 13.94 11.57
C ALA A 12 -1.09 15.27 11.53
N PRO A 13 -1.03 16.10 10.46
CA PRO A 13 -1.81 17.34 10.42
C PRO A 13 -3.33 17.11 10.44
N LEU A 14 -3.82 16.07 9.77
CA LEU A 14 -5.25 15.77 9.71
C LEU A 14 -5.80 15.34 11.09
N VAL A 15 -4.99 14.61 11.88
CA VAL A 15 -5.34 14.26 13.26
C VAL A 15 -5.41 15.51 14.12
N ILE A 16 -4.37 16.36 14.10
CA ILE A 16 -4.31 17.60 14.88
C ILE A 16 -5.50 18.51 14.56
N TRP A 17 -5.78 18.76 13.28
CA TRP A 17 -6.90 19.60 12.85
C TRP A 17 -8.25 19.02 13.28
N SER A 18 -8.43 17.70 13.17
CA SER A 18 -9.68 17.06 13.60
C SER A 18 -9.94 17.17 15.10
N VAL A 19 -8.90 17.09 15.92
CA VAL A 19 -9.00 17.26 17.38
C VAL A 19 -9.34 18.71 17.73
N LEU A 20 -8.62 19.68 17.16
CA LEU A 20 -8.85 21.10 17.42
C LEU A 20 -10.27 21.53 17.01
N ILE A 21 -10.68 21.17 15.80
CA ILE A 21 -12.02 21.51 15.28
C ILE A 21 -13.11 20.78 16.06
N GLY A 22 -12.86 19.53 16.47
CA GLY A 22 -13.78 18.77 17.33
C GLY A 22 -13.98 19.44 18.70
N LEU A 23 -12.89 19.89 19.34
CA LEU A 23 -12.96 20.62 20.61
C LEU A 23 -13.69 21.96 20.48
N CYS A 24 -13.41 22.74 19.42
CA CYS A 24 -14.12 23.99 19.17
C CYS A 24 -15.61 23.77 18.93
N ALA A 25 -15.99 22.78 18.12
CA ALA A 25 -17.39 22.44 17.88
C ALA A 25 -18.10 21.97 19.16
N LEU A 26 -17.43 21.16 19.99
CA LEU A 26 -17.96 20.66 21.26
C LEU A 26 -18.22 21.79 22.26
N TYR A 27 -17.48 22.90 22.20
CA TYR A 27 -17.69 24.05 23.07
C TYR A 27 -18.72 25.05 22.50
N ILE A 28 -18.59 25.40 21.21
CA ILE A 28 -19.39 26.46 20.58
C ILE A 28 -20.84 26.02 20.38
N VAL A 29 -21.10 24.77 19.98
CA VAL A 29 -22.46 24.30 19.68
C VAL A 29 -23.33 24.29 20.95
N PRO A 30 -22.90 23.73 22.11
CA PRO A 30 -23.68 23.80 23.34
C PRO A 30 -23.84 25.23 23.88
N ALA A 31 -22.80 26.07 23.76
CA ALA A 31 -22.88 27.47 24.15
C ALA A 31 -23.92 28.24 23.31
N THR A 32 -24.09 27.87 22.04
CA THR A 32 -25.14 28.42 21.16
C THR A 32 -26.54 28.03 21.65
N ILE A 33 -26.73 26.76 22.00
CA ILE A 33 -28.02 26.23 22.44
C ILE A 33 -28.41 26.81 23.81
N ALA A 34 -27.43 26.96 24.72
CA ALA A 34 -27.67 27.49 26.06
C ALA A 34 -28.06 28.97 26.09
N ASN A 35 -27.64 29.77 25.10
CA ASN A 35 -27.90 31.21 25.02
C ASN A 35 -29.10 31.54 24.11
N TRP A 36 -30.09 30.65 23.99
CA TRP A 36 -31.22 30.88 23.10
C TRP A 36 -32.19 31.97 23.64
N PRO A 37 -32.63 32.95 22.81
CA PRO A 37 -32.29 33.14 21.40
C PRO A 37 -30.88 33.70 21.20
N ALA A 38 -30.05 32.95 20.46
CA ALA A 38 -28.64 33.25 20.31
C ALA A 38 -28.41 34.41 19.33
N PRO A 39 -27.37 35.24 19.56
CA PRO A 39 -27.05 36.31 18.64
C PRO A 39 -26.58 35.76 17.27
N PRO A 40 -26.88 36.46 16.15
CA PRO A 40 -26.68 35.93 14.80
C PRO A 40 -25.22 35.63 14.45
N TRP A 41 -24.26 36.34 15.04
CA TRP A 41 -22.83 36.07 14.85
C TRP A 41 -22.39 34.71 15.45
N LEU A 42 -23.06 34.26 16.51
CA LEU A 42 -22.75 33.02 17.20
C LEU A 42 -23.32 31.83 16.42
N ILE A 43 -24.49 32.00 15.81
CA ILE A 43 -25.11 31.04 14.89
C ILE A 43 -24.25 30.83 13.62
N THR A 44 -23.69 31.91 13.03
CA THR A 44 -22.84 31.79 11.84
C THR A 44 -21.54 31.04 12.15
N ILE A 45 -20.89 31.32 13.28
CA ILE A 45 -19.69 30.59 13.72
C ILE A 45 -20.02 29.11 13.97
N ALA A 46 -21.09 28.81 14.71
CA ALA A 46 -21.49 27.42 14.97
C ALA A 46 -21.74 26.64 13.66
N THR A 47 -22.45 27.26 12.71
CA THR A 47 -22.72 26.64 11.40
C THR A 47 -21.43 26.37 10.63
N LEU A 48 -20.48 27.31 10.62
CA LEU A 48 -19.19 27.14 9.97
C LEU A 48 -18.41 25.95 10.55
N PHE A 49 -18.33 25.84 11.88
CA PHE A 49 -17.64 24.73 12.53
C PHE A 49 -18.29 23.37 12.25
N VAL A 50 -19.63 23.30 12.21
CA VAL A 50 -20.36 22.09 11.84
C VAL A 50 -20.04 21.67 10.40
N VAL A 51 -20.00 22.61 9.45
CA VAL A 51 -19.64 22.33 8.05
C VAL A 51 -18.21 21.80 7.95
N ILE A 52 -17.25 22.45 8.61
CA ILE A 52 -15.85 22.02 8.60
C ILE A 52 -15.71 20.62 9.22
N PHE A 53 -16.39 20.35 10.33
CA PHE A 53 -16.41 19.04 10.97
C PHE A 53 -16.96 17.96 10.02
N ALA A 54 -18.07 18.24 9.33
CA ALA A 54 -18.66 17.32 8.36
C ALA A 54 -17.70 16.99 7.20
N VAL A 55 -16.96 17.99 6.68
CA VAL A 55 -15.96 17.79 5.63
C VAL A 55 -14.80 16.92 6.11
N LEU A 56 -14.33 17.14 7.35
CA LEU A 56 -13.28 16.30 7.95
C LEU A 56 -13.75 14.87 8.16
N ALA A 57 -14.96 14.67 8.67
CA ALA A 57 -15.56 13.36 8.85
C ALA A 57 -15.68 12.63 7.51
N LEU A 58 -16.14 13.30 6.44
CA LEU A 58 -16.21 12.71 5.11
C LEU A 58 -14.82 12.30 4.59
N ARG A 59 -13.80 13.14 4.78
CA ARG A 59 -12.42 12.80 4.41
C ARG A 59 -11.90 11.58 5.17
N TRP A 60 -12.19 11.47 6.46
CA TRP A 60 -11.87 10.29 7.27
C TRP A 60 -12.56 9.04 6.74
N VAL A 61 -13.86 9.12 6.47
CA VAL A 61 -14.65 7.99 5.93
C VAL A 61 -14.05 7.52 4.60
N LEU A 62 -13.71 8.43 3.70
CA LEU A 62 -13.10 8.08 2.41
C LEU A 62 -11.72 7.44 2.58
N LYS A 63 -10.87 7.96 3.47
CA LYS A 63 -9.55 7.37 3.77
C LYS A 63 -9.67 5.97 4.36
N VAL A 64 -10.55 5.79 5.35
CA VAL A 64 -10.78 4.50 6.01
C VAL A 64 -11.38 3.49 5.04
N ARG A 65 -12.33 3.90 4.19
CA ARG A 65 -12.89 3.02 3.15
C ARG A 65 -11.81 2.54 2.19
N ARG A 66 -10.94 3.44 1.71
CA ARG A 66 -9.81 3.07 0.83
C ARG A 66 -8.86 2.10 1.52
N ALA A 67 -8.52 2.33 2.78
CA ALA A 67 -7.68 1.44 3.56
C ALA A 67 -8.30 0.05 3.74
N ARG A 68 -9.59 -0.02 4.08
CA ARG A 68 -10.31 -1.30 4.19
C ARG A 68 -10.35 -2.06 2.88
N VAL A 69 -10.62 -1.38 1.76
CA VAL A 69 -10.61 -2.01 0.43
C VAL A 69 -9.22 -2.54 0.10
N TRP A 70 -8.18 -1.77 0.43
CA TRP A 70 -6.81 -2.21 0.26
C TRP A 70 -6.49 -3.43 1.14
N ASP A 71 -6.83 -3.41 2.43
CA ASP A 71 -6.57 -4.51 3.36
C ASP A 71 -7.26 -5.81 2.89
N VAL A 72 -8.52 -5.73 2.44
CA VAL A 72 -9.26 -6.90 1.91
C VAL A 72 -8.60 -7.43 0.62
N ASN A 73 -8.17 -6.56 -0.28
CA ASN A 73 -7.50 -6.99 -1.50
C ASN A 73 -6.11 -7.57 -1.22
N ALA A 74 -5.34 -6.93 -0.34
CA ALA A 74 -4.04 -7.42 0.11
C ALA A 74 -4.16 -8.81 0.74
N GLN A 75 -5.17 -9.02 1.61
CA GLN A 75 -5.42 -10.32 2.22
C GLN A 75 -5.77 -11.39 1.18
N ARG A 76 -6.59 -11.06 0.17
CA ARG A 76 -6.89 -12.00 -0.93
C ARG A 76 -5.64 -12.35 -1.74
N MET A 77 -4.79 -11.37 -2.03
CA MET A 77 -3.54 -11.59 -2.74
C MET A 77 -2.60 -12.49 -1.94
N TRP A 78 -2.49 -12.28 -0.63
CA TRP A 78 -1.70 -13.13 0.26
C TRP A 78 -2.27 -14.55 0.39
N GLN A 79 -3.59 -14.70 0.42
CA GLN A 79 -4.22 -16.02 0.40
C GLN A 79 -3.89 -16.77 -0.89
N GLN A 80 -4.04 -16.13 -2.06
CA GLN A 80 -3.66 -16.72 -3.34
C GLN A 80 -2.16 -17.02 -3.41
N PHE A 81 -1.33 -16.14 -2.86
CA PHE A 81 0.12 -16.33 -2.79
C PHE A 81 0.46 -17.59 -2.00
N GLU A 82 -0.14 -17.77 -0.82
CA GLU A 82 0.10 -18.93 0.03
C GLU A 82 -0.50 -20.21 -0.57
N ASP A 83 -1.70 -20.14 -1.16
CA ASP A 83 -2.30 -21.27 -1.87
C ASP A 83 -1.41 -21.77 -3.01
N VAL A 84 -0.84 -20.84 -3.81
CA VAL A 84 0.07 -21.17 -4.91
C VAL A 84 1.43 -21.66 -4.38
N ARG A 85 1.92 -21.11 -3.27
CA ARG A 85 3.14 -21.58 -2.60
C ARG A 85 2.99 -23.01 -2.11
N LEU A 86 1.83 -23.36 -1.54
CA LEU A 86 1.54 -24.70 -1.03
C LEU A 86 1.23 -25.71 -2.16
N ALA A 87 0.61 -25.26 -3.25
CA ALA A 87 0.27 -26.10 -4.39
C ALA A 87 1.44 -26.31 -5.39
N GLY A 88 2.42 -25.39 -5.39
CA GLY A 88 3.53 -25.36 -6.33
C GLY A 88 4.72 -26.24 -5.93
N GLY A 89 5.55 -26.58 -6.92
CA GLY A 89 6.85 -27.24 -6.70
C GLY A 89 7.90 -26.31 -6.10
N THR A 90 9.15 -26.40 -6.55
CA THR A 90 10.24 -25.52 -6.07
C THR A 90 9.92 -24.06 -6.37
N THR A 91 9.50 -23.30 -5.36
CA THR A 91 9.21 -21.87 -5.45
C THR A 91 10.01 -21.10 -4.40
N THR A 92 10.24 -19.82 -4.65
CA THR A 92 10.95 -18.93 -3.72
C THR A 92 10.42 -17.51 -3.83
N GLU A 93 10.61 -16.76 -2.76
CA GLU A 93 10.09 -15.41 -2.61
C GLU A 93 11.17 -14.39 -2.92
N VAL A 94 10.85 -13.44 -3.80
CA VAL A 94 11.71 -12.30 -4.10
C VAL A 94 10.93 -11.01 -3.88
N THR A 95 11.54 -10.06 -3.19
CA THR A 95 10.95 -8.76 -2.92
C THR A 95 11.49 -7.72 -3.89
N VAL A 96 10.61 -7.01 -4.59
CA VAL A 96 10.97 -5.91 -5.48
C VAL A 96 11.27 -4.68 -4.64
N LEU A 97 12.55 -4.28 -4.59
CA LEU A 97 12.99 -3.10 -3.83
C LEU A 97 12.77 -1.81 -4.62
N SER A 98 13.11 -1.82 -5.90
CA SER A 98 12.94 -0.67 -6.79
C SER A 98 12.76 -1.12 -8.23
N VAL A 99 12.09 -0.28 -9.02
CA VAL A 99 11.90 -0.47 -10.46
C VAL A 99 12.57 0.73 -11.13
N GLN A 100 13.62 0.48 -11.92
CA GLN A 100 14.42 1.54 -12.53
C GLN A 100 13.83 2.00 -13.86
N GLU A 101 13.53 1.04 -14.74
CA GLU A 101 13.07 1.33 -16.09
C GLU A 101 12.02 0.30 -16.51
N VAL A 102 10.93 0.80 -17.06
CA VAL A 102 9.82 -0.02 -17.57
C VAL A 102 9.86 0.01 -19.09
N GLN A 103 9.92 -1.16 -19.70
CA GLN A 103 9.93 -1.36 -21.14
C GLN A 103 8.70 -2.17 -21.58
N PRO A 104 8.37 -2.21 -22.89
CA PRO A 104 7.19 -2.93 -23.37
C PRO A 104 7.21 -4.45 -23.08
N THR A 105 8.40 -5.03 -22.94
CA THR A 105 8.64 -6.46 -22.76
C THR A 105 8.90 -6.85 -21.30
N GLY A 106 9.09 -5.88 -20.41
CA GLY A 106 9.45 -6.15 -19.02
C GLY A 106 9.94 -4.90 -18.29
N ALA A 107 10.52 -5.09 -17.11
CA ALA A 107 11.07 -4.01 -16.32
C ALA A 107 12.41 -4.39 -15.69
N TRP A 108 13.32 -3.42 -15.65
CA TRP A 108 14.51 -3.47 -14.82
C TRP A 108 14.13 -3.16 -13.38
N ALA A 109 14.47 -4.07 -12.48
CA ALA A 109 14.19 -3.95 -11.06
C ALA A 109 15.40 -4.37 -10.22
N THR A 110 15.45 -3.91 -8.98
CA THR A 110 16.30 -4.50 -7.95
C THR A 110 15.44 -5.41 -7.08
N ILE A 111 15.84 -6.67 -6.96
CA ILE A 111 15.16 -7.65 -6.13
C ILE A 111 16.02 -8.06 -4.95
N ASN A 112 15.36 -8.45 -3.87
CA ASN A 112 15.97 -9.12 -2.72
C ASN A 112 15.44 -10.55 -2.64
N TRP A 113 16.32 -11.53 -2.59
CA TRP A 113 15.98 -12.90 -2.29
C TRP A 113 15.69 -13.05 -0.81
N SER A 114 14.41 -13.14 -0.44
CA SER A 114 13.98 -13.15 0.97
C SER A 114 14.65 -14.27 1.77
N GLN A 115 14.86 -15.44 1.16
CA GLN A 115 15.50 -16.60 1.81
C GLN A 115 17.01 -16.46 1.99
N PHE A 116 17.69 -15.69 1.14
CA PHE A 116 19.15 -15.58 1.14
C PHE A 116 19.65 -14.22 1.63
N GLY A 117 18.76 -13.24 1.80
CA GLY A 117 19.12 -11.85 2.09
C GLY A 117 20.00 -11.21 1.01
N TYR A 118 19.95 -11.73 -0.21
CA TYR A 118 20.82 -11.30 -1.30
C TYR A 118 20.08 -10.33 -2.21
N THR A 119 20.68 -9.15 -2.43
CA THR A 119 20.13 -8.12 -3.31
C THR A 119 20.87 -8.10 -4.64
N GLN A 120 20.13 -8.11 -5.73
CA GLN A 120 20.71 -8.08 -7.08
C GLN A 120 19.79 -7.38 -8.08
N PRO A 121 20.33 -6.89 -9.21
CA PRO A 121 19.49 -6.43 -10.31
C PRO A 121 18.82 -7.62 -10.99
N ALA A 122 17.60 -7.39 -11.48
CA ALA A 122 16.81 -8.36 -12.20
C ALA A 122 16.05 -7.71 -13.36
N TRP A 123 15.84 -8.51 -14.40
CA TRP A 123 14.89 -8.25 -15.45
C TRP A 123 13.63 -9.06 -15.18
N ILE A 124 12.48 -8.41 -15.10
CA ILE A 124 11.19 -9.07 -14.90
C ILE A 124 10.41 -8.94 -16.21
N GLU A 125 10.22 -10.05 -16.90
CA GLU A 125 9.39 -10.10 -18.11
C GLU A 125 7.92 -9.91 -17.76
N GLY A 126 7.19 -9.24 -18.65
CA GLY A 126 5.76 -9.06 -18.54
C GLY A 126 5.32 -7.77 -19.24
N LYS A 127 4.01 -7.55 -19.31
CA LYS A 127 3.40 -6.37 -19.94
C LYS A 127 3.56 -5.09 -19.11
N GLY A 128 4.78 -4.76 -18.70
CA GLY A 128 5.23 -3.43 -18.27
C GLY A 128 4.46 -2.74 -17.14
N GLY A 129 3.65 -3.44 -16.32
CA GLY A 129 2.73 -2.73 -15.40
C GLY A 129 2.39 -3.42 -14.08
N THR A 130 2.82 -4.65 -13.86
CA THR A 130 2.35 -5.46 -12.72
C THR A 130 3.29 -5.44 -11.52
N TYR A 131 4.54 -5.01 -11.70
CA TYR A 131 5.59 -5.10 -10.68
C TYR A 131 5.83 -3.73 -10.07
N TRP A 132 5.58 -3.64 -8.77
CA TRP A 132 5.68 -2.38 -8.04
C TRP A 132 6.75 -2.48 -6.95
N PRO A 133 7.46 -1.39 -6.63
CA PRO A 133 8.31 -1.34 -5.45
C PRO A 133 7.51 -1.71 -4.19
N GLY A 134 8.12 -2.53 -3.33
CA GLY A 134 7.48 -3.08 -2.13
C GLY A 134 6.49 -4.22 -2.44
N SER A 135 6.64 -4.92 -3.56
CA SER A 135 5.88 -6.16 -3.82
C SER A 135 6.74 -7.38 -3.57
N VAL A 136 6.11 -8.46 -3.11
CA VAL A 136 6.69 -9.79 -2.98
C VAL A 136 6.18 -10.64 -4.13
N ILE A 137 7.09 -11.24 -4.87
CA ILE A 137 6.80 -12.11 -6.01
C ILE A 137 7.20 -13.53 -5.65
N LEU A 138 6.28 -14.47 -5.87
CA LEU A 138 6.58 -15.89 -5.81
C LEU A 138 7.07 -16.32 -7.19
N ILE A 139 8.31 -16.76 -7.28
CA ILE A 139 8.91 -17.23 -8.53
C ILE A 139 9.26 -18.71 -8.46
N THR A 140 9.24 -19.38 -9.59
CA THR A 140 9.97 -20.64 -9.79
C THR A 140 11.40 -20.28 -10.17
N PRO A 141 12.42 -20.55 -9.34
CA PRO A 141 13.79 -20.18 -9.68
C PRO A 141 14.28 -20.99 -10.88
N ASP A 142 14.90 -20.30 -11.85
CA ASP A 142 15.43 -20.92 -13.06
C ASP A 142 16.76 -21.62 -12.74
N PRO A 143 16.80 -22.96 -12.80
CA PRO A 143 18.03 -23.71 -12.51
C PRO A 143 19.14 -23.40 -13.52
N GLY A 144 18.83 -22.89 -14.72
CA GLY A 144 19.83 -22.47 -15.70
C GLY A 144 20.58 -21.19 -15.30
N GLN A 145 20.06 -20.40 -14.36
CA GLN A 145 20.67 -19.14 -13.92
C GLN A 145 21.34 -19.24 -12.55
N VAL A 146 20.80 -20.06 -11.64
CA VAL A 146 21.34 -20.20 -10.27
C VAL A 146 21.69 -21.66 -10.00
N HIS A 147 22.97 -21.91 -9.74
CA HIS A 147 23.50 -23.23 -9.45
C HIS A 147 24.21 -23.25 -8.09
N ILE A 148 24.08 -24.37 -7.37
CA ILE A 148 24.79 -24.57 -6.11
C ILE A 148 26.30 -24.56 -6.36
N GLY A 149 27.02 -23.73 -5.62
CA GLY A 149 28.48 -23.61 -5.69
C GLY A 149 29.01 -22.73 -6.84
N GLN A 150 28.13 -22.13 -7.64
CA GLN A 150 28.49 -21.13 -8.64
C GLN A 150 28.23 -19.71 -8.09
N PRO A 151 28.93 -18.68 -8.59
CA PRO A 151 28.59 -17.30 -8.25
C PRO A 151 27.19 -16.96 -8.74
N TRP A 152 26.54 -16.04 -8.04
CA TRP A 152 25.26 -15.48 -8.48
C TRP A 152 25.42 -14.79 -9.84
N PRO A 153 24.42 -14.90 -10.73
CA PRO A 153 24.46 -14.18 -11.99
C PRO A 153 24.46 -12.68 -11.70
N PRO A 154 25.17 -11.86 -12.51
CA PRO A 154 25.21 -10.41 -12.31
C PRO A 154 23.84 -9.77 -12.51
N THR A 155 22.93 -10.45 -13.21
CA THR A 155 21.57 -10.03 -13.46
C THR A 155 20.70 -11.25 -13.61
N TYR A 156 19.60 -11.31 -12.88
CA TYR A 156 18.67 -12.44 -12.93
C TYR A 156 17.45 -12.12 -13.79
N ARG A 157 17.01 -13.06 -14.60
CA ARG A 157 15.87 -12.92 -15.48
C ARG A 157 14.72 -13.74 -14.93
N ILE A 158 13.60 -13.07 -14.66
CA ILE A 158 12.34 -13.69 -14.26
C ILE A 158 11.46 -13.67 -15.50
N ALA A 159 11.17 -14.84 -16.06
CA ALA A 159 10.20 -14.95 -17.14
C ALA A 159 8.77 -14.75 -16.61
N GLU A 160 7.86 -14.29 -17.46
CA GLU A 160 6.45 -14.11 -17.08
C GLU A 160 5.82 -15.46 -16.66
N SER A 161 6.26 -16.57 -17.27
CA SER A 161 5.84 -17.93 -16.92
C SER A 161 6.31 -18.41 -15.53
N ASP A 162 7.40 -17.81 -15.02
CA ASP A 162 8.01 -18.21 -13.76
C ASP A 162 7.44 -17.41 -12.58
N CYS A 163 6.77 -16.29 -12.87
CA CYS A 163 6.01 -15.51 -11.91
C CYS A 163 4.70 -16.23 -11.56
N ARG A 164 4.61 -16.79 -10.36
CA ARG A 164 3.47 -17.59 -9.92
C ARG A 164 2.41 -16.78 -9.20
N ALA A 165 2.83 -15.86 -8.35
CA ALA A 165 1.94 -15.01 -7.58
C ALA A 165 2.63 -13.70 -7.19
N ILE A 166 1.84 -12.68 -6.84
CA ILE A 166 2.33 -11.40 -6.35
C ILE A 166 1.49 -10.94 -5.17
N ALA A 167 2.14 -10.39 -4.16
CA ALA A 167 1.49 -9.83 -2.98
C ALA A 167 2.15 -8.50 -2.59
N PRO A 168 1.41 -7.58 -1.94
CA PRO A 168 2.00 -6.37 -1.37
C PRO A 168 2.88 -6.73 -0.15
N MET A 169 3.99 -6.02 0.02
CA MET A 169 4.78 -6.09 1.26
C MET A 169 3.94 -5.54 2.41
N VAL A 170 3.74 -6.37 3.43
CA VAL A 170 3.10 -5.97 4.68
C VAL A 170 4.23 -5.72 5.66
N ASP A 171 4.48 -4.46 5.99
CA ASP A 171 5.32 -4.13 7.14
C ASP A 171 4.59 -4.66 8.38
N TRP A 172 5.10 -5.74 8.96
CA TRP A 172 4.65 -6.30 10.24
C TRP A 172 5.32 -5.58 11.40
#